data_AF-A0A417WCU4-F1
#
_entry.id   AF-A0A417WCU4-F1
#
_cell.length_a   1.000
_cell.length_b   1.000
_cell.length_c   1.000
_cell.angle_alpha   90.00
_cell.angle_beta   90.00
_cell.angle_gamma   90.00
#
_symmetry.space_group_name_H-M   'P 1'
#
loop_
_entity.id
_entity.type
_entity.pdbx_description
1 polymer ?
#
loop_
_entity_poly.entity_id
_entity_poly.type
_entity_poly.pdbx_seq_one_letter_code
_entity_poly.pdbx_strand_id
1 'polypeptide(L)'
;MVDFLMMFSLCICVLSGVTLLIVHIWSKKKQKKEEAEEKTGGTVFHSGTKNVPKPIKERAGILQVLAPDGVNTMPVSYMTLDDNGIELYYAGLYIDKLPVEGRFAHSFAGIFNMDYVESTVIIDPLLEESQKKINRRIRSLDMERSGERDRNRLRILDGKIADAERWARQIDSDQSTLFETYFLFLIRAESLKLLTERISEFISRGKGIGFRSCYAMHKEAFFTSLPLNEIFEAKISVGKNLSVSKKPIKGHILSQAYLSLIFNHTTSEYFHEKGCVFGRSIYSGMPVTFDPFDKTHFSYGAVIAGQSGYGKSATVKQLFSRQVDFGVHIANIDYEPLPGDGKRGEYSIVAEAVGGVNYLISNYSDSQLNFFEISDEYEYNRATGEEIPTLYLEEKIVDMTNILMVLATSFTTNGMVGEFEPTEYSRIKSIISKNVRKIYADCGLGTRMQRLFMKWRQHPEDPLGQGGERSGCPDA
;
A
#
# COMPACT_ATOMS: atom_id res chain seq x y z
N MET A 1 -0.16 55.26 -101.05
CA MET A 1 -0.24 56.13 -99.85
C MET A 1 -1.25 55.66 -98.82
N VAL A 2 -2.27 54.86 -99.19
CA VAL A 2 -3.31 54.37 -98.25
C VAL A 2 -2.81 53.23 -97.34
N ASP A 3 -1.94 52.34 -97.85
CA ASP A 3 -1.45 51.18 -97.07
C ASP A 3 -0.48 51.55 -95.93
N PHE A 4 0.29 52.62 -96.10
CA PHE A 4 1.23 53.09 -95.07
C PHE A 4 0.49 53.71 -93.87
N LEU A 5 -0.61 54.42 -94.13
CA LEU A 5 -1.44 55.03 -93.10
C LEU A 5 -2.20 53.97 -92.28
N MET A 6 -2.66 52.91 -92.94
CA MET A 6 -3.36 51.80 -92.30
C MET A 6 -2.42 50.97 -91.41
N MET A 7 -1.20 50.69 -91.87
CA MET A 7 -0.17 50.02 -91.05
C MET A 7 0.27 50.86 -89.86
N PHE A 8 0.39 52.18 -90.02
CA PHE A 8 0.76 53.07 -88.92
C PHE A 8 -0.36 53.15 -87.86
N SER A 9 -1.62 53.19 -88.27
CA SER A 9 -2.76 53.13 -87.36
C SER A 9 -2.83 51.80 -86.60
N LEU A 10 -2.55 50.67 -87.26
CA LEU A 10 -2.56 49.35 -86.60
C LEU A 10 -1.45 49.25 -85.55
N CYS A 11 -0.26 49.78 -85.84
CA CYS A 11 0.85 49.82 -84.88
C CYS A 11 0.54 50.67 -83.64
N ILE A 12 -0.14 51.82 -83.80
CA ILE A 12 -0.55 52.66 -82.66
C ILE A 12 -1.58 51.93 -81.80
N CYS A 13 -2.55 51.24 -82.40
CA CYS A 13 -3.53 50.45 -81.65
C CYS A 13 -2.87 49.31 -80.86
N VAL A 14 -1.94 48.57 -81.47
CA VAL A 14 -1.21 47.49 -80.77
C VAL A 14 -0.35 48.04 -79.63
N LEU A 15 0.37 49.15 -79.84
CA LEU A 15 1.16 49.81 -78.79
C LEU A 15 0.27 50.29 -77.63
N SER A 16 -0.90 50.87 -77.92
CA SER A 16 -1.85 51.29 -76.89
C SER A 16 -2.38 50.11 -76.08
N GLY A 17 -2.70 48.98 -76.73
CA GLY A 17 -3.14 47.75 -76.06
C GLY A 17 -2.08 47.16 -75.13
N VAL A 18 -0.81 47.16 -75.56
CA VAL A 18 0.32 46.70 -74.75
C VAL A 18 0.55 47.60 -73.53
N THR A 19 0.44 48.93 -73.70
CA THR A 19 0.60 49.85 -72.55
C THR A 19 -0.50 49.69 -71.50
N LEU A 20 -1.75 49.48 -71.91
CA LEU A 20 -2.86 49.21 -70.99
C LEU A 20 -2.67 47.89 -70.22
N LEU A 21 -2.13 46.86 -70.89
CA LEU A 21 -1.88 45.56 -70.28
C LEU A 21 -0.74 45.63 -69.25
N ILE A 22 0.31 46.41 -69.53
CA ILE A 22 1.41 46.68 -68.58
C ILE A 22 0.91 47.44 -67.35
N VAL A 23 0.06 48.46 -67.54
CA VAL A 23 -0.54 49.23 -66.43
C VAL A 23 -1.43 48.33 -65.56
N HIS A 24 -2.20 47.43 -66.16
CA HIS A 24 -3.07 46.52 -65.43
C HIS A 24 -2.27 45.48 -64.62
N ILE A 25 -1.17 44.96 -65.17
CA ILE A 25 -0.25 44.07 -64.45
C ILE A 25 0.42 44.80 -63.28
N TRP A 26 0.84 46.06 -63.47
CA TRP A 26 1.43 46.88 -62.41
C TRP A 26 0.43 47.18 -61.29
N SER A 27 -0.83 47.49 -61.62
CA SER A 27 -1.90 47.71 -60.64
C SER A 27 -2.16 46.45 -59.79
N LYS A 28 -2.26 45.27 -60.41
CA LYS A 28 -2.41 43.99 -59.67
C LYS A 28 -1.20 43.67 -58.79
N LYS A 29 0.02 44.03 -59.22
CA LYS A 29 1.24 43.83 -58.44
C LYS A 29 1.30 44.77 -57.23
N LYS A 30 0.76 45.99 -57.36
CA LYS A 30 0.65 46.96 -56.28
C LYS A 30 -0.39 46.55 -55.24
N GLN A 31 -1.58 46.07 -55.66
CA GLN A 31 -2.60 45.52 -54.76
C GLN A 31 -2.07 44.30 -53.98
N LYS A 32 -1.35 43.37 -54.64
CA LYS A 32 -0.71 42.24 -53.94
C LYS A 32 0.39 42.64 -52.96
N LYS A 33 1.03 43.80 -53.17
CA LYS A 33 2.08 44.32 -52.29
C LYS A 33 1.47 45.03 -51.07
N GLU A 34 0.38 45.76 -51.28
CA GLU A 34 -0.42 46.37 -50.20
C GLU A 34 -1.08 45.29 -49.31
N GLU A 35 -1.63 44.21 -49.89
CA GLU A 35 -2.15 43.05 -49.12
C GLU A 35 -1.04 42.26 -48.37
N ALA A 36 0.21 42.30 -48.85
CA ALA A 36 1.35 41.66 -48.20
C ALA A 36 1.95 42.52 -47.08
N GLU A 37 1.97 43.84 -47.24
CA GLU A 37 2.39 44.81 -46.22
C GLU A 37 1.35 44.91 -45.08
N GLU A 38 0.05 44.77 -45.38
CA GLU A 38 -1.01 44.70 -44.35
C GLU A 38 -0.95 43.41 -43.50
N LYS A 39 -0.41 42.31 -44.07
CA LYS A 39 -0.18 41.05 -43.35
C LYS A 39 1.15 40.96 -42.60
N THR A 40 2.07 41.89 -42.80
CA THR A 40 3.40 41.88 -42.16
C THR A 40 3.67 43.04 -41.19
N GLY A 41 2.74 44.01 -41.07
CA GLY A 41 2.82 45.14 -40.12
C GLY A 41 2.42 44.84 -38.66
N GLY A 42 2.70 43.64 -38.15
CA GLY A 42 2.21 43.15 -36.86
C GLY A 42 3.27 42.92 -35.78
N THR A 43 4.36 43.71 -35.73
CA THR A 43 5.27 43.71 -34.58
C THR A 43 5.08 44.98 -33.76
N VAL A 44 4.17 44.93 -32.78
CA VAL A 44 4.22 45.86 -31.65
C VAL A 44 3.96 45.09 -30.36
N PHE A 45 5.02 44.93 -29.58
CA PHE A 45 4.93 44.63 -28.15
C PHE A 45 4.10 45.73 -27.49
N HIS A 46 2.87 45.43 -27.12
CA HIS A 46 2.11 46.21 -26.14
C HIS A 46 2.10 45.44 -24.83
N SER A 47 2.83 45.95 -23.84
CA SER A 47 2.47 45.72 -22.45
C SER A 47 1.19 46.54 -22.20
N GLY A 48 0.12 45.87 -21.79
CA GLY A 48 -1.15 46.54 -21.51
C GLY A 48 -2.35 45.67 -21.82
N THR A 49 -2.96 45.17 -20.74
CA THR A 49 -4.24 44.47 -20.68
C THR A 49 -5.34 45.08 -21.57
N LYS A 50 -5.63 44.40 -22.68
CA LYS A 50 -6.98 44.32 -23.27
C LYS A 50 -7.18 42.89 -23.79
N ASN A 51 -8.05 42.14 -23.12
CA ASN A 51 -8.53 40.84 -23.58
C ASN A 51 -9.33 41.03 -24.86
N VAL A 52 -8.66 40.95 -26.01
CA VAL A 52 -9.33 40.73 -27.30
C VAL A 52 -9.75 39.26 -27.30
N PRO A 53 -11.03 38.91 -27.50
CA PRO A 53 -11.44 37.53 -27.66
C PRO A 53 -10.65 36.93 -28.83
N LYS A 54 -9.80 35.93 -28.56
CA LYS A 54 -9.08 35.24 -29.61
C LYS A 54 -10.12 34.48 -30.45
N PRO A 55 -10.06 34.55 -31.80
CA PRO A 55 -11.00 33.81 -32.63
C PRO A 55 -10.83 32.31 -32.38
N ILE A 56 -11.91 31.65 -31.94
CA ILE A 56 -11.97 30.20 -31.77
C ILE A 56 -11.79 29.58 -33.17
N LYS A 57 -10.63 29.00 -33.44
CA LYS A 57 -10.41 28.25 -34.68
C LYS A 57 -11.06 26.88 -34.52
N GLU A 58 -11.91 26.49 -35.47
CA GLU A 58 -12.41 25.12 -35.56
C GLU A 58 -11.21 24.16 -35.71
N ARG A 59 -11.01 23.28 -34.72
CA ARG A 59 -9.92 22.31 -34.71
C ARG A 59 -10.30 21.13 -35.62
N ALA A 60 -9.50 20.87 -36.66
CA ALA A 60 -9.73 19.76 -37.58
C ALA A 60 -8.71 18.64 -37.32
N GLY A 61 -9.14 17.59 -36.62
CA GLY A 61 -8.36 16.38 -36.35
C GLY A 61 -7.99 16.18 -34.88
N ILE A 62 -7.93 14.92 -34.44
CA ILE A 62 -7.75 14.52 -33.02
C ILE A 62 -6.46 15.13 -32.41
N LEU A 63 -5.36 15.17 -33.16
CA LEU A 63 -4.10 15.75 -32.67
C LEU A 63 -4.19 17.26 -32.44
N GLN A 64 -4.96 17.99 -33.26
CA GLN A 64 -5.20 19.42 -33.05
C GLN A 64 -6.12 19.67 -31.86
N VAL A 65 -7.08 18.78 -31.62
CA VAL A 65 -7.96 18.83 -30.44
C VAL A 65 -7.16 18.65 -29.15
N LEU A 66 -6.19 17.75 -29.14
CA LEU A 66 -5.34 17.46 -27.97
C LEU A 66 -4.21 18.49 -27.74
N ALA A 67 -3.81 19.22 -28.77
CA ALA A 67 -2.74 20.22 -28.64
C ALA A 67 -3.28 21.53 -28.04
N PRO A 68 -2.53 22.15 -27.10
CA PRO A 68 -2.87 23.50 -26.63
C PRO A 68 -2.70 24.52 -27.77
N ASP A 69 -3.44 25.62 -27.71
CA ASP A 69 -3.38 26.69 -28.72
C ASP A 69 -2.03 27.43 -28.72
N GLY A 70 -1.41 27.54 -27.54
CA GLY A 70 -0.09 28.12 -27.41
C GLY A 70 0.52 27.93 -26.03
N VAL A 71 1.84 28.01 -25.96
CA VAL A 71 2.58 28.01 -24.68
C VAL A 71 3.55 29.18 -24.70
N ASN A 72 3.52 30.00 -23.65
CA ASN A 72 4.47 31.08 -23.45
C ASN A 72 5.32 30.81 -22.21
N THR A 73 6.61 30.59 -22.48
CA THR A 73 7.65 30.28 -21.49
C THR A 73 8.60 31.45 -21.24
N MET A 74 8.31 32.65 -21.75
CA MET A 74 9.16 33.83 -21.54
C MET A 74 9.17 34.33 -20.08
N PRO A 75 8.06 34.28 -19.31
CA PRO A 75 8.11 34.69 -17.91
C PRO A 75 9.04 33.76 -17.11
N VAL A 76 9.83 34.35 -16.22
CA VAL A 76 10.87 33.60 -15.51
C VAL A 76 10.32 32.90 -14.27
N SER A 77 9.26 33.44 -13.69
CA SER A 77 8.64 32.98 -12.44
C SER A 77 7.43 32.04 -12.63
N TYR A 78 6.93 31.92 -13.84
CA TYR A 78 5.80 31.05 -14.21
C TYR A 78 5.84 30.77 -15.72
N MET A 79 5.04 29.83 -16.19
CA MET A 79 4.73 29.65 -17.62
C MET A 79 3.24 29.82 -17.84
N THR A 80 2.85 30.13 -19.08
CA THR A 80 1.44 30.25 -19.49
C THR A 80 1.15 29.26 -20.60
N LEU A 81 0.00 28.60 -20.51
CA LEU A 81 -0.53 27.69 -21.50
C LEU A 81 -1.91 28.20 -21.88
N ASP A 82 -2.09 28.52 -23.15
CA ASP A 82 -3.35 28.96 -23.71
C ASP A 82 -4.03 27.76 -24.37
N ASP A 83 -5.23 27.44 -23.92
CA ASP A 83 -6.04 26.39 -24.50
C ASP A 83 -7.50 26.84 -24.61
N ASN A 84 -8.02 26.85 -25.83
CA ASN A 84 -9.37 27.26 -26.17
C ASN A 84 -9.74 28.67 -25.67
N GLY A 85 -8.77 29.59 -25.71
CA GLY A 85 -8.92 30.96 -25.25
C GLY A 85 -8.86 31.15 -23.73
N ILE A 86 -8.55 30.10 -22.97
CA ILE A 86 -8.30 30.15 -21.53
C ILE A 86 -6.79 30.13 -21.28
N GLU A 87 -6.27 31.20 -20.67
CA GLU A 87 -4.87 31.27 -20.26
C GLU A 87 -4.67 30.66 -18.88
N LEU A 88 -4.01 29.50 -18.83
CA LEU A 88 -3.62 28.80 -17.62
C LEU A 88 -2.20 29.15 -17.23
N TYR A 89 -2.01 29.50 -15.97
CA TYR A 89 -0.73 29.85 -15.38
C TYR A 89 -0.19 28.65 -14.60
N TYR A 90 1.07 28.32 -14.83
CA TYR A 90 1.75 27.21 -14.18
C TYR A 90 3.04 27.65 -13.49
N ALA A 91 3.28 27.15 -12.29
CA ALA A 91 4.53 27.31 -11.57
C ALA A 91 5.03 25.96 -11.07
N GLY A 92 6.26 25.61 -11.44
CA GLY A 92 6.95 24.42 -10.96
C GLY A 92 7.69 24.69 -9.65
N LEU A 93 7.47 23.85 -8.65
CA LEU A 93 8.23 23.81 -7.40
C LEU A 93 8.86 22.44 -7.19
N TYR A 94 10.01 22.41 -6.51
CA TYR A 94 10.68 21.20 -6.10
C TYR A 94 11.10 21.29 -4.63
N ILE A 95 11.38 20.13 -4.04
CA ILE A 95 11.88 20.05 -2.65
C ILE A 95 13.37 20.36 -2.65
N ASP A 96 13.80 21.42 -1.97
CA ASP A 96 15.21 21.69 -1.69
C ASP A 96 15.66 21.04 -0.38
N LYS A 97 14.79 21.03 0.64
CA LYS A 97 15.07 20.44 1.95
C LYS A 97 13.95 19.50 2.37
N LEU A 98 14.29 18.27 2.67
CA LEU A 98 13.38 17.26 3.22
C LEU A 98 13.15 17.49 4.72
N PRO A 99 12.00 17.04 5.24
CA PRO A 99 11.71 17.12 6.67
C PRO A 99 12.66 16.20 7.45
N VAL A 100 13.16 16.68 8.59
CA VAL A 100 14.13 15.94 9.44
C VAL A 100 13.50 14.67 9.99
N GLU A 101 12.25 14.75 10.44
CA GLU A 101 11.47 13.61 10.90
C GLU A 101 10.31 13.36 9.95
N GLY A 102 10.34 12.19 9.32
CA GLY A 102 9.28 11.71 8.46
C GLY A 102 8.32 10.81 9.22
N ARG A 103 7.03 11.13 9.19
CA ARG A 103 5.94 10.22 9.57
C ARG A 103 5.29 9.63 8.33
N PHE A 104 5.12 8.32 8.35
CA PHE A 104 4.45 7.57 7.28
C PHE A 104 3.02 8.08 7.07
N ALA A 105 2.59 8.17 5.82
CA ALA A 105 1.28 8.68 5.40
C ALA A 105 0.92 10.12 5.82
N HIS A 106 1.81 10.87 6.50
CA HIS A 106 1.52 12.22 6.98
C HIS A 106 2.44 13.29 6.39
N SER A 107 3.74 12.98 6.23
CA SER A 107 4.76 14.00 5.91
C SER A 107 4.51 14.71 4.58
N PHE A 108 4.06 13.96 3.57
CA PHE A 108 3.81 14.48 2.23
C PHE A 108 2.32 14.52 1.86
N ALA A 109 1.43 13.99 2.70
CA ALA A 109 0.00 13.90 2.39
C ALA A 109 -0.63 15.28 2.12
N GLY A 110 -0.23 16.30 2.89
CA GLY A 110 -0.75 17.66 2.72
C GLY A 110 -0.41 18.31 1.38
N ILE A 111 0.66 17.87 0.71
CA ILE A 111 1.12 18.42 -0.58
C ILE A 111 0.74 17.53 -1.77
N PHE A 112 0.58 16.22 -1.56
CA PHE A 112 0.14 15.29 -2.60
C PHE A 112 -1.38 15.31 -2.83
N ASN A 113 -2.19 15.70 -1.83
CA ASN A 113 -3.66 15.70 -1.90
C ASN A 113 -4.27 17.06 -2.28
N MET A 114 -3.61 17.85 -3.15
CA MET A 114 -4.14 19.15 -3.58
C MET A 114 -4.68 19.08 -5.01
N ASP A 115 -5.94 19.49 -5.19
CA ASP A 115 -6.65 19.39 -6.48
C ASP A 115 -6.00 20.16 -7.63
N TYR A 116 -5.27 21.23 -7.32
CA TYR A 116 -4.64 22.13 -8.29
C TYR A 116 -3.13 21.89 -8.46
N VAL A 117 -2.61 20.80 -7.90
CA VAL A 117 -1.19 20.45 -7.94
C VAL A 117 -0.99 19.11 -8.61
N GLU A 118 -0.26 19.11 -9.72
CA GLU A 118 0.22 17.88 -10.35
C GLU A 118 1.54 17.50 -9.68
N SER A 119 1.59 16.32 -9.07
CA SER A 119 2.74 15.84 -8.33
C SER A 119 3.45 14.75 -9.11
N THR A 120 4.72 14.96 -9.43
CA THR A 120 5.58 13.99 -10.12
C THR A 120 6.74 13.61 -9.20
N VAL A 121 6.86 12.31 -8.94
CA VAL A 121 7.98 11.74 -8.18
C VAL A 121 8.71 10.75 -9.06
N ILE A 122 9.99 11.04 -9.34
CA ILE A 122 10.85 10.17 -10.15
C ILE A 122 11.78 9.43 -9.19
N ILE A 123 11.86 8.11 -9.31
CA ILE A 123 12.56 7.23 -8.38
C ILE A 123 13.55 6.37 -9.17
N ASP A 124 14.84 6.64 -9.01
CA ASP A 124 15.92 5.88 -9.63
C ASP A 124 16.61 4.99 -8.57
N PRO A 125 16.56 3.66 -8.68
CA PRO A 125 17.24 2.76 -7.75
C PRO A 125 18.76 2.82 -7.92
N LEU A 126 19.50 2.98 -6.83
CA LEU A 126 20.97 3.06 -6.84
C LEU A 126 21.60 1.72 -6.42
N LEU A 127 21.39 0.63 -7.15
CA LEU A 127 21.82 -0.73 -6.74
C LEU A 127 23.31 -0.81 -6.36
N GLU A 128 24.23 -0.86 -7.33
CA GLU A 128 25.68 -0.98 -7.07
C GLU A 128 26.30 0.33 -6.56
N GLU A 129 25.64 1.46 -6.83
CA GLU A 129 26.14 2.77 -6.42
C GLU A 129 25.85 3.11 -4.95
N SER A 130 24.88 2.44 -4.32
CA SER A 130 24.50 2.69 -2.91
C SER A 130 25.69 2.56 -1.98
N GLN A 131 26.42 1.43 -2.09
CA GLN A 131 27.61 1.16 -1.27
C GLN A 131 28.71 2.19 -1.51
N LYS A 132 28.95 2.56 -2.77
CA LYS A 132 29.98 3.56 -3.11
C LYS A 132 29.62 4.96 -2.59
N LYS A 133 28.36 5.39 -2.74
CA LYS A 133 27.87 6.70 -2.28
C LYS A 133 27.89 6.79 -0.75
N ILE A 134 27.45 5.76 -0.02
CA ILE A 134 27.45 5.79 1.45
C ILE A 134 28.89 5.79 2.01
N ASN A 135 29.78 4.95 1.46
CA ASN A 135 31.18 4.92 1.88
C ASN A 135 31.91 6.24 1.57
N ARG A 136 31.61 6.89 0.44
CA ARG A 136 32.13 8.23 0.14
C ARG A 136 31.63 9.26 1.15
N ARG A 137 30.36 9.16 1.58
CA ARG A 137 29.78 10.07 2.58
C ARG A 137 30.42 9.87 3.96
N ILE A 138 30.65 8.64 4.40
CA ILE A 138 31.34 8.32 5.65
C ILE A 138 32.75 8.96 5.63
N ARG A 139 33.54 8.70 4.58
CA ARG A 139 34.89 9.30 4.43
C ARG A 139 34.87 10.83 4.48
N SER A 140 33.88 11.46 3.84
CA SER A 140 33.72 12.92 3.87
C SER A 140 33.42 13.44 5.28
N LEU A 141 32.60 12.73 6.06
CA LEU A 141 32.27 13.10 7.44
C LEU A 141 33.47 12.89 8.38
N ASP A 142 34.24 11.82 8.20
CA ASP A 142 35.48 11.57 8.95
C ASP A 142 36.56 12.63 8.71
N MET A 143 36.68 13.08 7.46
CA MET A 143 37.57 14.19 7.10
C MET A 143 37.11 15.51 7.74
N GLU A 144 35.80 15.82 7.70
CA GLU A 144 35.24 17.02 8.35
C GLU A 144 35.47 16.97 9.87
N ARG A 145 35.27 15.80 10.49
CA ARG A 145 35.50 15.57 11.92
C ARG A 145 36.96 15.80 12.31
N SER A 146 37.90 15.33 11.49
CA SER A 146 39.33 15.45 11.76
C SER A 146 39.85 16.89 11.68
N GLY A 147 39.18 17.76 10.92
CA GLY A 147 39.51 19.18 10.81
C GLY A 147 38.86 20.08 11.87
N GLU A 148 37.90 19.56 12.65
CA GLU A 148 37.05 20.36 13.53
C GLU A 148 37.52 20.31 14.99
N ARG A 149 37.44 21.44 15.69
CA ARG A 149 37.87 21.58 17.10
C ARG A 149 36.72 21.92 18.05
N ASP A 150 35.57 22.34 17.52
CA ASP A 150 34.39 22.63 18.33
C ASP A 150 33.72 21.33 18.82
N ARG A 151 33.63 21.18 20.15
CA ARG A 151 33.05 20.02 20.83
C ARG A 151 31.58 19.78 20.44
N ASN A 152 30.80 20.84 20.25
CA ASN A 152 29.38 20.71 19.89
C ASN A 152 29.22 20.18 18.47
N ARG A 153 30.06 20.65 17.55
CA ARG A 153 30.06 20.20 16.16
C ARG A 153 30.60 18.80 16.01
N LEU A 154 31.64 18.44 16.76
CA LEU A 154 32.15 17.07 16.84
C LEU A 154 31.06 16.08 17.27
N ARG A 155 30.27 16.40 18.30
CA ARG A 155 29.14 15.57 18.73
C ARG A 155 28.11 15.33 17.61
N ILE A 156 27.81 16.35 16.82
CA ILE A 156 26.86 16.24 15.69
C ILE A 156 27.47 15.38 14.57
N LEU A 157 28.77 15.54 14.28
CA LEU A 157 29.46 14.74 13.27
C LEU A 157 29.55 13.28 13.68
N ASP A 158 29.87 12.98 14.95
CA ASP A 158 29.89 11.63 15.50
C ASP A 158 28.53 10.93 15.35
N GLY A 159 27.43 11.65 15.66
CA GLY A 159 26.08 11.12 15.45
C GLY A 159 25.78 10.80 13.99
N LYS A 160 26.15 11.71 13.07
CA LYS A 160 25.97 11.49 11.61
C LYS A 160 26.80 10.32 11.08
N ILE A 161 28.01 10.12 11.59
CA ILE A 161 28.87 8.99 11.21
C ILE A 161 28.24 7.68 11.69
N ALA A 162 27.81 7.61 12.96
CA ALA A 162 27.16 6.43 13.50
C ALA A 162 25.88 6.05 12.72
N ASP A 163 25.07 7.04 12.33
CA ASP A 163 23.88 6.82 11.49
C ASP A 163 24.27 6.34 10.08
N ALA A 164 25.28 6.96 9.46
CA ALA A 164 25.76 6.55 8.13
C ALA A 164 26.33 5.12 8.13
N GLU A 165 27.06 4.73 9.17
CA GLU A 165 27.55 3.36 9.36
C GLU A 165 26.43 2.35 9.60
N ARG A 166 25.38 2.74 10.33
CA ARG A 166 24.18 1.91 10.49
C ARG A 166 23.52 1.64 9.13
N TRP A 167 23.41 2.67 8.29
CA TRP A 167 22.83 2.54 6.95
C TRP A 167 23.72 1.72 6.02
N ALA A 168 25.04 1.90 6.08
CA ALA A 168 25.99 1.07 5.33
C ALA A 168 25.81 -0.42 5.66
N ARG A 169 25.72 -0.76 6.96
CA ARG A 169 25.47 -2.15 7.39
C ARG A 169 24.17 -2.73 6.87
N GLN A 170 23.10 -1.93 6.80
CA GLN A 170 21.80 -2.37 6.26
C GLN A 170 21.84 -2.59 4.74
N ILE A 171 22.65 -1.80 4.03
CA ILE A 171 22.86 -1.96 2.59
C ILE A 171 23.73 -3.19 2.31
N ASP A 172 24.78 -3.40 3.10
CA ASP A 172 25.68 -4.56 2.96
C ASP A 172 24.98 -5.88 3.28
N SER A 173 23.99 -5.87 4.18
CA SER A 173 23.16 -7.03 4.50
C SER A 173 21.98 -7.24 3.55
N ASP A 174 21.91 -6.47 2.45
CA ASP A 174 20.82 -6.49 1.45
C ASP A 174 19.41 -6.25 2.05
N GLN A 175 19.35 -5.59 3.21
CA GLN A 175 18.11 -5.26 3.90
C GLN A 175 17.50 -3.93 3.43
N SER A 176 18.27 -3.09 2.73
CA SER A 176 17.85 -1.77 2.29
C SER A 176 18.67 -1.31 1.09
N THR A 177 18.04 -0.57 0.18
CA THR A 177 18.70 0.07 -0.97
C THR A 177 18.50 1.59 -0.90
N LEU A 178 19.45 2.35 -1.48
CA LEU A 178 19.27 3.80 -1.66
C LEU A 178 18.63 4.09 -3.02
N PHE A 179 17.82 5.14 -3.05
CA PHE A 179 17.14 5.63 -4.24
C PHE A 179 17.49 7.10 -4.45
N GLU A 180 17.77 7.47 -5.68
CA GLU A 180 17.83 8.86 -6.09
C GLU A 180 16.42 9.30 -6.48
N THR A 181 15.82 10.14 -5.66
CA THR A 181 14.42 10.55 -5.78
C THR A 181 14.31 12.03 -6.07
N TYR A 182 13.46 12.37 -7.03
CA TYR A 182 13.20 13.74 -7.45
C TYR A 182 11.73 14.06 -7.20
N PHE A 183 11.46 15.24 -6.63
CA PHE A 183 10.12 15.73 -6.35
C PHE A 183 9.85 16.97 -7.18
N LEU A 184 8.78 16.94 -7.97
CA LEU A 184 8.31 18.05 -8.77
C LEU A 184 6.81 18.25 -8.53
N PHE A 185 6.42 19.50 -8.31
CA PHE A 185 5.04 19.91 -8.10
C PHE A 185 4.71 21.03 -9.08
N LEU A 186 3.76 20.79 -9.97
CA LEU A 186 3.29 21.76 -10.93
C LEU A 186 1.97 22.35 -10.43
N ILE A 187 1.99 23.61 -10.02
CA ILE A 187 0.81 24.32 -9.53
C ILE A 187 0.14 25.04 -10.69
N ARG A 188 -1.14 24.76 -10.93
CA ARG A 188 -1.96 25.38 -11.98
C ARG A 188 -2.90 26.44 -11.41
N ALA A 189 -3.15 27.53 -12.14
CA ALA A 189 -4.16 28.53 -11.82
C ALA A 189 -4.69 29.25 -13.06
N GLU A 190 -5.86 29.89 -12.94
CA GLU A 190 -6.51 30.67 -14.02
C GLU A 190 -6.10 32.15 -14.02
N SER A 191 -5.40 32.61 -12.99
CA SER A 191 -4.86 33.97 -12.91
C SER A 191 -3.58 34.01 -12.09
N LEU A 192 -2.74 35.01 -12.34
CA LEU A 192 -1.48 35.19 -11.59
C LEU A 192 -1.72 35.44 -10.09
N LYS A 193 -2.81 36.13 -9.73
CA LYS A 193 -3.18 36.37 -8.33
C LYS A 193 -3.51 35.05 -7.65
N LEU A 194 -4.37 34.23 -8.27
CA LEU A 194 -4.75 32.92 -7.75
C LEU A 194 -3.56 31.96 -7.70
N LEU A 195 -2.64 32.03 -8.67
CA LEU A 195 -1.41 31.25 -8.66
C LEU A 195 -0.58 31.55 -7.41
N THR A 196 -0.41 32.83 -7.09
CA THR A 196 0.36 33.27 -5.92
C THR A 196 -0.29 32.76 -4.63
N GLU A 197 -1.62 32.86 -4.51
CA GLU A 197 -2.38 32.34 -3.37
C GLU A 197 -2.22 30.81 -3.23
N ARG A 198 -2.35 30.06 -4.33
CA ARG A 198 -2.17 28.59 -4.36
C ARG A 198 -0.74 28.17 -4.00
N ILE A 199 0.28 28.90 -4.45
CA ILE A 199 1.68 28.67 -4.07
C ILE A 199 1.86 28.89 -2.56
N SER A 200 1.29 29.98 -2.02
CA SER A 200 1.36 30.25 -0.58
C SER A 200 0.67 29.16 0.25
N GLU A 201 -0.52 28.71 -0.18
CA GLU A 201 -1.22 27.58 0.46
C GLU A 201 -0.38 26.30 0.39
N PHE A 202 0.17 25.97 -0.78
CA PHE A 202 1.01 24.79 -0.98
C PHE A 202 2.21 24.76 -0.02
N ILE A 203 2.95 25.86 0.07
CA ILE A 203 4.09 26.00 0.98
C ILE A 203 3.65 25.86 2.45
N SER A 204 2.48 26.40 2.82
CA SER A 204 1.97 26.34 4.19
C SER A 204 1.62 24.91 4.64
N ARG A 205 1.18 24.05 3.72
CA ARG A 205 0.82 22.65 4.02
C ARG A 205 2.04 21.73 4.10
N GLY A 206 3.12 22.02 3.38
CA GLY A 206 4.38 21.28 3.48
C GLY A 206 5.24 21.70 4.67
N LYS A 207 4.72 21.62 5.90
CA LYS A 207 5.45 22.00 7.11
C LYS A 207 6.74 21.19 7.25
N GLY A 208 7.87 21.88 7.47
CA GLY A 208 9.19 21.25 7.57
C GLY A 208 9.83 20.88 6.24
N ILE A 209 9.14 21.12 5.11
CA ILE A 209 9.65 20.91 3.77
C ILE A 209 10.09 22.27 3.20
N GLY A 210 11.34 22.36 2.74
CA GLY A 210 11.84 23.55 2.07
C GLY A 210 11.58 23.46 0.57
N PHE A 211 10.67 24.29 0.05
CA PHE A 211 10.38 24.37 -1.38
C PHE A 211 11.22 25.43 -2.08
N ARG A 212 11.54 25.20 -3.35
CA ARG A 212 12.09 26.20 -4.27
C ARG A 212 11.34 26.16 -5.59
N SER A 213 11.25 27.31 -6.24
CA SER A 213 10.70 27.42 -7.60
C SER A 213 11.72 26.95 -8.64
N CYS A 214 11.24 26.31 -9.71
CA CYS A 214 11.98 26.02 -10.94
C CYS A 214 12.21 27.30 -11.76
N TYR A 215 12.74 28.34 -11.11
CA TYR A 215 12.93 29.67 -11.68
C TYR A 215 13.75 29.60 -12.97
N ALA A 216 13.24 30.25 -14.03
CA ALA A 216 13.78 30.24 -15.39
C ALA A 216 13.80 28.88 -16.11
N MET A 217 13.23 27.83 -15.51
CA MET A 217 13.27 26.45 -16.01
C MET A 217 11.89 25.77 -15.96
N HIS A 218 10.82 26.57 -16.02
CA HIS A 218 9.44 26.07 -15.96
C HIS A 218 9.07 25.21 -17.17
N LYS A 219 9.65 25.50 -18.34
CA LYS A 219 9.47 24.68 -19.55
C LYS A 219 9.99 23.26 -19.33
N GLU A 220 11.24 23.14 -18.87
CA GLU A 220 11.88 21.86 -18.61
C GLU A 220 11.18 21.11 -17.47
N ALA A 221 10.76 21.83 -16.43
CA ALA A 221 9.95 21.28 -15.35
C ALA A 221 8.62 20.70 -15.88
N PHE A 222 7.90 21.43 -16.73
CA PHE A 222 6.65 20.96 -17.32
C PHE A 222 6.83 19.69 -18.17
N PHE A 223 7.89 19.59 -18.97
CA PHE A 223 8.16 18.34 -19.69
C PHE A 223 8.55 17.19 -18.76
N THR A 224 9.24 17.49 -17.67
CA THR A 224 9.61 16.51 -16.64
C THR A 224 8.39 16.01 -15.86
N SER A 225 7.29 16.78 -15.76
CA SER A 225 6.07 16.32 -15.09
C SER A 225 5.25 15.34 -15.94
N LEU A 226 5.48 15.30 -17.25
CA LEU A 226 4.82 14.35 -18.14
C LEU A 226 5.30 12.91 -17.87
N PRO A 227 4.47 11.89 -18.16
CA PRO A 227 4.81 10.48 -17.96
C PRO A 227 5.78 9.95 -19.04
N LEU A 228 6.87 10.67 -19.28
CA LEU A 228 7.92 10.34 -20.25
C LEU A 228 9.09 9.58 -19.61
N ASN A 229 9.09 9.46 -18.29
CA ASN A 229 10.15 8.82 -17.50
C ASN A 229 11.55 9.41 -17.78
N GLU A 230 11.62 10.71 -18.06
CA GLU A 230 12.85 11.44 -18.33
C GLU A 230 12.88 12.78 -17.59
N ILE A 231 14.05 13.16 -17.09
CA ILE A 231 14.28 14.50 -16.53
C ILE A 231 14.80 15.40 -17.64
N PHE A 232 14.02 16.40 -18.03
CA PHE A 232 14.40 17.34 -19.07
C PHE A 232 15.36 18.38 -18.50
N GLU A 233 16.52 18.54 -19.14
CA GLU A 233 17.57 19.46 -18.69
C GLU A 233 17.67 20.68 -19.59
N ALA A 234 17.88 21.86 -19.00
CA ALA A 234 18.23 23.04 -19.77
C ALA A 234 19.69 22.90 -20.20
N LYS A 235 19.94 22.89 -21.51
CA LYS A 235 21.28 22.81 -22.09
C LYS A 235 21.67 24.17 -22.64
N ILE A 236 22.76 24.73 -22.11
CA ILE A 236 23.40 25.92 -22.65
C ILE A 236 24.68 25.46 -23.33
N SER A 237 24.73 25.61 -24.66
CA SER A 237 25.92 25.30 -25.46
C SER A 237 26.70 26.58 -25.73
N VAL A 238 27.93 26.66 -25.21
CA VAL A 238 28.87 27.75 -25.47
C VAL A 238 29.97 27.21 -26.39
N GLY A 239 29.86 27.51 -27.69
CA GLY A 239 30.76 26.98 -28.72
C GLY A 239 30.52 25.51 -29.06
N LYS A 240 31.45 24.88 -29.79
CA LYS A 240 31.30 23.50 -30.28
C LYS A 240 31.52 22.41 -29.21
N ASN A 241 32.21 22.72 -28.11
CA ASN A 241 32.74 21.71 -27.18
C ASN A 241 32.32 21.88 -25.71
N LEU A 242 31.58 22.93 -25.34
CA LEU A 242 31.16 23.15 -23.95
C LEU A 242 29.65 23.27 -23.86
N SER A 243 29.01 22.20 -23.38
CA SER A 243 27.60 22.21 -23.01
C SER A 243 27.48 22.10 -21.49
N VAL A 244 26.82 23.07 -20.87
CA VAL A 244 26.42 22.99 -19.47
C VAL A 244 24.96 22.60 -19.45
N SER A 245 24.65 21.44 -18.84
CA SER A 245 23.27 21.03 -18.59
C SER A 245 22.91 21.28 -17.13
N LYS A 246 21.68 21.71 -16.90
CA LYS A 246 21.13 21.92 -15.56
C LYS A 246 19.77 21.23 -15.47
N LYS A 247 19.60 20.38 -14.45
CA LYS A 247 18.31 19.81 -14.10
C LYS A 247 17.42 20.87 -13.44
N PRO A 248 16.10 20.92 -13.75
CA PRO A 248 15.16 21.87 -13.16
C PRO A 248 14.87 21.58 -11.68
N ILE A 249 15.18 20.35 -11.25
CA ILE A 249 14.83 19.79 -9.94
C ILE A 249 16.06 19.17 -9.27
N LYS A 250 16.05 19.13 -7.95
CA LYS A 250 17.12 18.57 -7.12
C LYS A 250 16.83 17.10 -6.77
N GLY A 251 17.81 16.24 -6.97
CA GLY A 251 17.76 14.84 -6.54
C GLY A 251 18.11 14.70 -5.05
N HIS A 252 17.38 13.83 -4.36
CA HIS A 252 17.60 13.45 -2.97
C HIS A 252 17.94 11.98 -2.90
N ILE A 253 18.94 11.62 -2.10
CA ILE A 253 19.26 10.22 -1.84
C ILE A 253 18.46 9.78 -0.63
N LEU A 254 17.53 8.85 -0.84
CA LEU A 254 16.61 8.33 0.18
C LEU A 254 16.88 6.85 0.44
N SER A 255 16.71 6.41 1.68
CA SER A 255 16.61 4.98 1.98
C SER A 255 15.22 4.47 1.62
N GLN A 256 15.08 3.16 1.39
CA GLN A 256 13.78 2.51 1.15
C GLN A 256 12.71 2.88 2.21
N ALA A 257 13.09 2.92 3.49
CA ALA A 257 12.19 3.25 4.59
C ALA A 257 11.74 4.72 4.58
N TYR A 258 12.59 5.64 4.09
CA TYR A 258 12.19 7.04 3.95
C TYR A 258 11.40 7.27 2.66
N LEU A 259 11.72 6.53 1.60
CA LEU A 259 10.98 6.57 0.35
C LEU A 259 9.53 6.12 0.54
N SER A 260 9.27 5.14 1.41
CA SER A 260 7.90 4.68 1.68
C SER A 260 6.98 5.79 2.23
N LEU A 261 7.54 6.87 2.78
CA LEU A 261 6.78 8.02 3.27
C LEU A 261 6.03 8.78 2.16
N ILE A 262 6.44 8.61 0.90
CA ILE A 262 5.76 9.24 -0.24
C ILE A 262 4.37 8.66 -0.48
N PHE A 263 4.13 7.41 -0.04
CA PHE A 263 2.85 6.75 -0.25
C PHE A 263 1.79 7.43 0.59
N ASN A 264 0.84 8.00 -0.15
CA ASN A 264 -0.30 8.69 0.39
C ASN A 264 -1.39 7.66 0.68
N HIS A 265 -1.40 7.14 1.92
CA HIS A 265 -2.53 6.35 2.37
C HIS A 265 -3.70 7.29 2.63
N THR A 266 -4.72 7.24 1.77
CA THR A 266 -5.98 7.96 1.97
C THR A 266 -6.74 7.44 3.20
N THR A 267 -6.49 6.18 3.59
CA THR A 267 -7.03 5.57 4.81
C THR A 267 -5.99 4.69 5.49
N SER A 268 -5.72 4.95 6.77
CA SER A 268 -4.95 4.07 7.66
C SER A 268 -5.87 3.14 8.48
N GLU A 269 -7.14 3.04 8.09
CA GLU A 269 -8.15 2.28 8.80
C GLU A 269 -8.06 0.81 8.45
N TYR A 270 -8.12 -0.04 9.48
CA TYR A 270 -8.18 -1.49 9.33
C TYR A 270 -9.62 -1.96 9.51
N PHE A 271 -10.17 -2.61 8.51
CA PHE A 271 -11.49 -3.25 8.57
C PHE A 271 -11.55 -4.41 7.56
N HIS A 272 -12.22 -5.49 7.94
CA HIS A 272 -12.50 -6.58 7.00
C HIS A 272 -13.68 -6.20 6.09
N GLU A 273 -13.64 -6.60 4.82
CA GLU A 273 -14.74 -6.32 3.88
C GLU A 273 -16.07 -6.93 4.38
N LYS A 274 -15.98 -8.07 5.05
CA LYS A 274 -17.09 -8.79 5.69
C LYS A 274 -16.91 -8.87 7.20
N GLY A 275 -17.93 -9.36 7.89
CA GLY A 275 -17.92 -9.61 9.33
C GLY A 275 -18.71 -8.60 10.14
N CYS A 276 -18.70 -8.81 11.46
CA CYS A 276 -19.47 -7.98 12.38
C CYS A 276 -18.74 -6.69 12.73
N VAL A 277 -19.49 -5.63 13.05
CA VAL A 277 -18.88 -4.41 13.60
C VAL A 277 -18.28 -4.73 14.97
N PHE A 278 -16.96 -4.66 15.06
CA PHE A 278 -16.20 -4.90 16.28
C PHE A 278 -16.17 -3.67 17.18
N GLY A 279 -15.93 -2.51 16.56
CA GLY A 279 -15.81 -1.24 17.27
C GLY A 279 -15.81 -0.05 16.32
N ARG A 280 -15.30 1.07 16.81
CA ARG A 280 -15.08 2.27 15.99
C ARG A 280 -13.67 2.79 16.18
N SER A 281 -13.10 3.32 15.11
CA SER A 281 -11.83 4.04 15.19
C SER A 281 -11.99 5.25 16.11
N ILE A 282 -11.08 5.41 17.08
CA ILE A 282 -11.09 6.54 18.02
C ILE A 282 -10.80 7.86 17.27
N TYR A 283 -10.08 7.79 16.14
CA TYR A 283 -9.66 8.96 15.38
C TYR A 283 -10.73 9.42 14.38
N SER A 284 -11.26 8.52 13.57
CA SER A 284 -12.21 8.85 12.50
C SER A 284 -13.67 8.60 12.87
N GLY A 285 -13.94 7.81 13.90
CA GLY A 285 -15.28 7.35 14.26
C GLY A 285 -15.86 6.30 13.29
N MET A 286 -15.11 5.88 12.26
CA MET A 286 -15.56 4.85 11.32
C MET A 286 -15.76 3.51 12.02
N PRO A 287 -16.80 2.74 11.62
CA PRO A 287 -16.98 1.38 12.10
C PRO A 287 -15.83 0.49 11.61
N VAL A 288 -15.27 -0.30 12.53
CA VAL A 288 -14.28 -1.33 12.25
C VAL A 288 -14.99 -2.67 12.25
N THR A 289 -14.98 -3.36 11.12
CA THR A 289 -15.54 -4.70 10.96
C THR A 289 -14.48 -5.77 11.15
N PHE A 290 -14.87 -6.88 11.76
CA PHE A 290 -14.02 -8.02 12.03
C PHE A 290 -14.71 -9.34 11.65
N ASP A 291 -14.15 -10.02 10.64
CA ASP A 291 -14.40 -11.42 10.31
C ASP A 291 -13.24 -12.32 10.84
N PRO A 292 -13.50 -13.21 11.81
CA PRO A 292 -12.53 -14.18 12.33
C PRO A 292 -12.08 -15.21 11.29
N PHE A 293 -12.86 -15.41 10.22
CA PHE A 293 -12.63 -16.43 9.19
C PHE A 293 -12.18 -15.83 7.85
N ASP A 294 -11.79 -14.55 7.84
CA ASP A 294 -11.29 -13.89 6.65
C ASP A 294 -10.05 -14.61 6.10
N LYS A 295 -9.98 -14.74 4.77
CA LYS A 295 -8.88 -15.45 4.08
C LYS A 295 -7.54 -14.73 4.19
N THR A 296 -7.53 -13.47 4.62
CA THR A 296 -6.30 -12.71 4.86
C THR A 296 -5.57 -13.14 6.13
N HIS A 297 -6.22 -13.88 7.03
CA HIS A 297 -5.59 -14.44 8.22
C HIS A 297 -4.66 -15.60 7.89
N PHE A 298 -3.44 -15.59 8.43
CA PHE A 298 -2.54 -16.74 8.39
C PHE A 298 -2.99 -17.88 9.32
N SER A 299 -3.63 -17.53 10.44
CA SER A 299 -4.25 -18.45 11.38
C SER A 299 -5.45 -17.78 12.05
N TYR A 300 -6.42 -18.57 12.50
CA TYR A 300 -7.66 -18.08 13.10
C TYR A 300 -7.57 -17.87 14.62
N GLY A 301 -6.37 -18.02 15.19
CA GLY A 301 -6.15 -17.85 16.62
C GLY A 301 -6.19 -16.38 17.03
N ALA A 302 -7.04 -16.03 18.00
CA ALA A 302 -7.13 -14.68 18.55
C ALA A 302 -6.80 -14.67 20.05
N VAL A 303 -6.10 -13.63 20.51
CA VAL A 303 -5.77 -13.41 21.92
C VAL A 303 -6.30 -12.05 22.35
N ILE A 304 -7.18 -12.04 23.36
CA ILE A 304 -7.69 -10.81 23.97
C ILE A 304 -7.07 -10.69 25.37
N ALA A 305 -6.21 -9.69 25.55
CA ALA A 305 -5.46 -9.46 26.78
C ALA A 305 -5.73 -8.06 27.36
N GLY A 306 -5.64 -7.96 28.68
CA GLY A 306 -5.95 -6.74 29.44
C GLY A 306 -6.02 -7.00 30.93
N GLN A 307 -5.88 -5.94 31.74
CA GLN A 307 -6.05 -6.04 33.19
C GLN A 307 -7.53 -6.29 33.55
N SER A 308 -7.82 -6.79 34.76
CA SER A 308 -9.20 -6.90 35.23
C SER A 308 -9.87 -5.52 35.24
N GLY A 309 -11.13 -5.45 34.80
CA GLY A 309 -11.90 -4.20 34.66
C GLY A 309 -11.73 -3.44 33.35
N TYR A 310 -10.82 -3.85 32.45
CA TYR A 310 -10.59 -3.15 31.17
C TYR A 310 -11.54 -3.60 30.03
N GLY A 311 -12.59 -4.34 30.37
CA GLY A 311 -13.61 -4.73 29.40
C GLY A 311 -13.30 -5.97 28.55
N LYS A 312 -12.35 -6.83 28.95
CA LYS A 312 -12.05 -8.10 28.25
C LYS A 312 -13.32 -8.93 27.99
N SER A 313 -14.02 -9.29 29.06
CA SER A 313 -15.24 -10.11 28.98
C SER A 313 -16.34 -9.39 28.20
N ALA A 314 -16.45 -8.07 28.33
CA ALA A 314 -17.42 -7.27 27.57
C ALA A 314 -17.15 -7.32 26.06
N THR A 315 -15.89 -7.19 25.65
CA THR A 315 -15.47 -7.32 24.25
C THR A 315 -15.76 -8.71 23.70
N VAL A 316 -15.42 -9.76 24.46
CA VAL A 316 -15.68 -11.16 24.07
C VAL A 316 -17.19 -11.41 23.91
N LYS A 317 -18.00 -10.98 24.87
CA LYS A 317 -19.47 -11.09 24.84
C LYS A 317 -20.08 -10.40 23.63
N GLN A 318 -19.63 -9.19 23.31
CA GLN A 318 -20.10 -8.45 22.13
C GLN A 318 -19.69 -9.12 20.83
N LEU A 319 -18.47 -9.65 20.74
CA LEU A 319 -18.04 -10.39 19.57
C LEU A 319 -18.89 -11.64 19.38
N PHE A 320 -19.08 -12.42 20.44
CA PHE A 320 -19.85 -13.66 20.37
C PHE A 320 -21.30 -13.43 19.97
N SER A 321 -22.00 -12.50 20.62
CA SER A 321 -23.41 -12.26 20.31
C SER A 321 -23.62 -11.84 18.86
N ARG A 322 -22.71 -11.04 18.29
CA ARG A 322 -22.81 -10.58 16.90
C ARG A 322 -22.44 -11.66 15.89
N GLN A 323 -21.51 -12.57 16.22
CA GLN A 323 -21.04 -13.60 15.29
C GLN A 323 -22.06 -14.73 15.12
N VAL A 324 -22.87 -15.00 16.14
CA VAL A 324 -23.94 -16.03 16.05
C VAL A 324 -24.94 -15.70 14.93
N ASP A 325 -25.24 -14.41 14.71
CA ASP A 325 -26.11 -13.96 13.61
C ASP A 325 -25.55 -14.30 12.22
N PHE A 326 -24.23 -14.50 12.10
CA PHE A 326 -23.56 -14.91 10.88
C PHE A 326 -23.37 -16.44 10.77
N GLY A 327 -24.03 -17.21 11.65
CA GLY A 327 -23.98 -18.68 11.65
C GLY A 327 -22.73 -19.26 12.31
N VAL A 328 -21.99 -18.46 13.10
CA VAL A 328 -20.83 -18.94 13.83
C VAL A 328 -21.27 -19.67 15.09
N HIS A 329 -20.86 -20.93 15.23
CA HIS A 329 -21.06 -21.70 16.45
C HIS A 329 -19.95 -21.41 17.47
N ILE A 330 -20.35 -21.13 18.71
CA ILE A 330 -19.44 -20.69 19.77
C ILE A 330 -19.58 -21.63 20.96
N ALA A 331 -18.44 -22.15 21.43
CA ALA A 331 -18.35 -22.94 22.65
C ALA A 331 -17.37 -22.26 23.61
N ASN A 332 -17.82 -22.05 24.85
CA ASN A 332 -17.06 -21.32 25.86
C ASN A 332 -16.79 -22.22 27.07
N ILE A 333 -15.52 -22.26 27.50
CA ILE A 333 -15.13 -22.84 28.78
C ILE A 333 -14.99 -21.67 29.76
N ASP A 334 -15.94 -21.58 30.69
CA ASP A 334 -16.04 -20.49 31.64
C ASP A 334 -15.74 -20.98 33.05
N TYR A 335 -14.70 -20.41 33.66
CA TYR A 335 -14.28 -20.73 35.03
C TYR A 335 -14.65 -19.63 36.03
N GLU A 336 -15.17 -18.49 35.58
CA GLU A 336 -15.44 -17.34 36.44
C GLU A 336 -16.94 -17.30 36.81
N PRO A 337 -17.31 -17.65 38.06
CA PRO A 337 -18.70 -17.66 38.46
C PRO A 337 -19.25 -16.23 38.54
N LEU A 338 -20.51 -16.07 38.13
CA LEU A 338 -21.25 -14.84 38.33
C LEU A 338 -21.38 -14.53 39.84
N PRO A 339 -21.11 -13.28 40.26
CA PRO A 339 -21.29 -12.87 41.64
C PRO A 339 -22.71 -13.15 42.13
N GLY A 340 -22.85 -13.98 43.17
CA GLY A 340 -24.12 -14.26 43.84
C GLY A 340 -24.89 -15.51 43.37
N ASP A 341 -24.62 -16.04 42.17
CA ASP A 341 -25.32 -17.23 41.63
C ASP A 341 -24.53 -18.52 41.88
N GLY A 342 -23.20 -18.47 41.77
CA GLY A 342 -22.30 -19.60 42.04
C GLY A 342 -22.46 -20.83 41.13
N LYS A 343 -23.55 -20.91 40.36
CA LYS A 343 -23.87 -21.98 39.41
C LYS A 343 -23.75 -21.56 37.95
N ARG A 344 -23.66 -20.26 37.68
CA ARG A 344 -23.64 -19.69 36.34
C ARG A 344 -22.32 -18.96 36.11
N GLY A 345 -21.70 -19.18 34.95
CA GLY A 345 -20.49 -18.47 34.53
C GLY A 345 -20.80 -17.08 33.95
N GLU A 346 -19.79 -16.20 33.89
CA GLU A 346 -19.89 -14.86 33.31
C GLU A 346 -20.50 -14.82 31.89
N TYR A 347 -20.21 -15.82 31.05
CA TYR A 347 -20.66 -15.92 29.65
C TYR A 347 -22.03 -16.58 29.48
N SER A 348 -22.54 -17.24 30.53
CA SER A 348 -23.82 -17.97 30.49
C SER A 348 -25.01 -17.10 30.06
N ILE A 349 -25.00 -15.83 30.48
CA ILE A 349 -26.04 -14.84 30.15
C ILE A 349 -26.12 -14.61 28.64
N VAL A 350 -24.96 -14.51 27.97
CA VAL A 350 -24.92 -14.30 26.52
C VAL A 350 -25.32 -15.56 25.77
N ALA A 351 -24.85 -16.72 26.24
CA ALA A 351 -25.23 -18.00 25.64
C ALA A 351 -26.75 -18.20 25.66
N GLU A 352 -27.43 -17.94 26.77
CA GLU A 352 -28.90 -18.03 26.84
C GLU A 352 -29.60 -16.96 26.01
N ALA A 353 -29.05 -15.74 25.96
CA ALA A 353 -29.64 -14.66 25.18
C ALA A 353 -29.67 -14.95 23.67
N VAL A 354 -28.70 -15.72 23.17
CA VAL A 354 -28.64 -16.16 21.76
C VAL A 354 -29.30 -17.54 21.54
N GLY A 355 -29.99 -18.09 22.54
CA GLY A 355 -30.67 -19.39 22.45
C GLY A 355 -29.73 -20.60 22.58
N GLY A 356 -28.52 -20.41 23.08
CA GLY A 356 -27.56 -21.46 23.38
C GLY A 356 -27.87 -22.22 24.68
N VAL A 357 -27.10 -23.28 24.94
CA VAL A 357 -27.25 -24.16 26.10
C VAL A 357 -26.06 -24.01 27.03
N ASN A 358 -26.33 -23.94 28.33
CA ASN A 358 -25.30 -23.88 29.37
C ASN A 358 -25.20 -25.21 30.11
N TYR A 359 -24.01 -25.80 30.15
CA TYR A 359 -23.72 -27.01 30.91
C TYR A 359 -22.87 -26.68 32.14
N LEU A 360 -23.43 -26.90 33.33
CA LEU A 360 -22.65 -26.83 34.57
C LEU A 360 -21.90 -28.14 34.73
N ILE A 361 -20.57 -28.09 34.70
CA ILE A 361 -19.71 -29.26 34.97
C ILE A 361 -19.26 -29.17 36.43
N SER A 362 -19.82 -30.00 37.28
CA SER A 362 -19.50 -30.08 38.71
C SER A 362 -19.73 -31.50 39.25
N ASN A 363 -19.19 -31.84 40.42
CA ASN A 363 -19.39 -33.15 41.03
C ASN A 363 -20.86 -33.45 41.39
N TYR A 364 -21.72 -32.42 41.44
CA TYR A 364 -23.11 -32.52 41.87
C TYR A 364 -24.09 -32.10 40.76
N SER A 365 -23.64 -31.93 39.51
CA SER A 365 -24.49 -31.60 38.37
C SER A 365 -24.89 -32.83 37.58
N ASP A 366 -26.03 -32.74 36.90
CA ASP A 366 -26.51 -33.79 35.98
C ASP A 366 -25.61 -33.93 34.75
N SER A 367 -24.89 -32.87 34.38
CA SER A 367 -23.86 -32.92 33.33
C SER A 367 -22.53 -33.35 33.92
N GLN A 368 -22.07 -34.54 33.53
CA GLN A 368 -20.78 -35.11 33.93
C GLN A 368 -19.87 -35.26 32.71
N LEU A 369 -18.62 -34.83 32.85
CA LEU A 369 -17.60 -35.00 31.82
C LEU A 369 -16.84 -36.31 32.05
N ASN A 370 -16.92 -37.22 31.09
CA ASN A 370 -16.13 -38.45 31.12
C ASN A 370 -14.79 -38.25 30.42
N PHE A 371 -13.73 -38.04 31.20
CA PHE A 371 -12.39 -37.88 30.63
C PHE A 371 -11.89 -39.11 29.86
N PHE A 372 -12.34 -40.32 30.22
CA PHE A 372 -11.97 -41.58 29.56
C PHE A 372 -12.72 -41.83 28.25
N GLU A 373 -13.66 -40.96 27.86
CA GLU A 373 -14.36 -41.09 26.59
C GLU A 373 -13.42 -40.84 25.40
N ILE A 374 -13.53 -41.69 24.39
CA ILE A 374 -12.79 -41.57 23.13
C ILE A 374 -13.81 -41.32 22.03
N SER A 375 -13.61 -40.22 21.31
CA SER A 375 -14.40 -39.88 20.12
C SER A 375 -13.65 -40.32 18.87
N ASP A 376 -14.37 -40.62 17.80
CA ASP A 376 -13.79 -40.77 16.48
C ASP A 376 -13.41 -39.40 15.90
N GLU A 377 -12.24 -39.33 15.28
CA GLU A 377 -11.74 -38.14 14.60
C GLU A 377 -11.61 -38.43 13.10
N TYR A 378 -11.71 -37.40 12.27
CA TYR A 378 -11.55 -37.55 10.81
C TYR A 378 -10.20 -37.02 10.38
N GLU A 379 -9.38 -37.90 9.81
CA GLU A 379 -8.09 -37.53 9.24
C GLU A 379 -8.26 -37.30 7.73
N TYR A 380 -7.97 -36.08 7.28
CA TYR A 380 -8.10 -35.71 5.87
C TYR A 380 -6.86 -36.15 5.08
N ASN A 381 -7.02 -37.15 4.21
CA ASN A 381 -5.94 -37.60 3.35
C ASN A 381 -5.85 -36.72 2.10
N ARG A 382 -4.86 -35.82 2.06
CA ARG A 382 -4.65 -34.90 0.93
C ARG A 382 -4.36 -35.59 -0.41
N ALA A 383 -3.88 -36.84 -0.41
CA ALA A 383 -3.54 -37.56 -1.62
C ALA A 383 -4.77 -38.26 -2.26
N THR A 384 -5.72 -38.72 -1.44
CA THR A 384 -6.93 -39.42 -1.91
C THR A 384 -8.18 -38.55 -1.88
N GLY A 385 -8.16 -37.43 -1.14
CA GLY A 385 -9.32 -36.55 -0.95
C GLY A 385 -10.38 -37.12 -0.01
N GLU A 386 -10.06 -38.18 0.73
CA GLU A 386 -11.00 -38.89 1.61
C GLU A 386 -10.78 -38.53 3.09
N GLU A 387 -11.87 -38.51 3.85
CA GLU A 387 -11.86 -38.39 5.31
C GLU A 387 -11.88 -39.79 5.93
N ILE A 388 -10.78 -40.15 6.60
CA ILE A 388 -10.64 -41.46 7.22
C ILE A 388 -11.01 -41.34 8.71
N PRO A 389 -12.02 -42.08 9.20
CA PRO A 389 -12.31 -42.12 10.63
C PRO A 389 -11.18 -42.85 11.36
N THR A 390 -10.44 -42.11 12.16
CA THR A 390 -9.29 -42.56 12.93
C THR A 390 -9.58 -42.43 14.43
N LEU A 391 -9.08 -43.40 15.21
CA LEU A 391 -9.21 -43.39 16.66
C LEU A 391 -7.81 -43.29 17.28
N TYR A 392 -7.48 -42.15 17.89
CA TYR A 392 -6.15 -41.88 18.46
C TYR A 392 -6.02 -42.37 19.92
N LEU A 393 -6.07 -43.70 20.12
CA LEU A 393 -6.01 -44.30 21.46
C LEU A 393 -4.70 -43.97 22.21
N GLU A 394 -3.55 -43.98 21.52
CA GLU A 394 -2.26 -43.71 22.17
C GLU A 394 -2.12 -42.26 22.59
N GLU A 395 -2.60 -41.31 21.78
CA GLU A 395 -2.63 -39.89 22.15
C GLU A 395 -3.58 -39.67 23.33
N LYS A 396 -4.76 -40.29 23.30
CA LYS A 396 -5.67 -40.26 24.46
C LYS A 396 -5.06 -40.83 25.72
N ILE A 397 -4.29 -41.93 25.64
CA ILE A 397 -3.58 -42.50 26.80
C ILE A 397 -2.58 -41.47 27.35
N VAL A 398 -1.86 -40.76 26.48
CA VAL A 398 -0.92 -39.70 26.88
C VAL A 398 -1.66 -38.54 27.55
N ASP A 399 -2.76 -38.07 26.97
CA ASP A 399 -3.58 -36.98 27.52
C ASP A 399 -4.16 -37.35 28.88
N MET A 400 -4.75 -38.54 29.01
CA MET A 400 -5.26 -39.04 30.29
C MET A 400 -4.17 -39.21 31.32
N THR A 401 -2.99 -39.66 30.90
CA THR A 401 -1.83 -39.72 31.79
C THR A 401 -1.48 -38.32 32.29
N ASN A 402 -1.44 -37.31 31.42
CA ASN A 402 -1.13 -35.93 31.79
C ASN A 402 -2.21 -35.32 32.70
N ILE A 403 -3.50 -35.52 32.41
CA ILE A 403 -4.62 -35.06 33.25
C ILE A 403 -4.52 -35.68 34.65
N LEU A 404 -4.35 -36.99 34.75
CA LEU A 404 -4.22 -37.69 36.03
C LEU A 404 -2.94 -37.29 36.77
N MET A 405 -1.85 -37.00 36.06
CA MET A 405 -0.63 -36.45 36.66
C MET A 405 -0.90 -35.07 37.26
N VAL A 406 -1.56 -34.17 36.53
CA VAL A 406 -1.94 -32.84 37.06
C VAL A 406 -2.84 -33.00 38.28
N LEU A 407 -3.85 -33.86 38.24
CA LEU A 407 -4.72 -34.12 39.39
C LEU A 407 -3.94 -34.68 40.60
N ALA A 408 -3.03 -35.62 40.37
CA ALA A 408 -2.19 -36.19 41.42
C ALA A 408 -1.22 -35.17 42.04
N THR A 409 -0.67 -34.26 41.23
CA THR A 409 0.23 -33.19 41.68
C THR A 409 -0.50 -32.01 42.30
N SER A 410 -1.79 -31.83 41.98
CA SER A 410 -2.63 -30.74 42.50
C SER A 410 -3.15 -30.99 43.92
N PHE A 411 -2.91 -32.17 44.51
CA PHE A 411 -3.25 -32.44 45.90
C PHE A 411 -2.31 -31.68 46.85
N THR A 412 -2.71 -30.45 47.19
CA THR A 412 -2.09 -29.66 48.25
C THR A 412 -2.77 -29.98 49.59
N THR A 413 -2.07 -30.64 50.51
CA THR A 413 -2.32 -30.45 51.95
C THR A 413 -1.67 -29.13 52.35
N ASN A 414 -2.48 -28.14 52.77
CA ASN A 414 -2.04 -26.86 53.34
C ASN A 414 -1.26 -25.88 52.41
N GLY A 415 -1.65 -25.78 51.12
CA GLY A 415 -1.22 -24.64 50.28
C GLY A 415 0.24 -24.62 49.85
N MET A 416 1.00 -25.70 50.11
CA MET A 416 2.30 -25.94 49.49
C MET A 416 2.11 -26.98 48.39
N VAL A 417 2.43 -26.60 47.15
CA VAL A 417 2.51 -27.53 46.03
C VAL A 417 3.69 -28.46 46.31
N GLY A 418 3.41 -29.73 46.57
CA GLY A 418 4.47 -30.74 46.70
C GLY A 418 5.09 -30.97 45.33
N GLU A 419 6.26 -30.39 45.08
CA GLU A 419 7.06 -30.73 43.91
C GLU A 419 7.61 -32.14 44.10
N PHE A 420 7.20 -33.08 43.25
CA PHE A 420 7.82 -34.40 43.20
C PHE A 420 9.25 -34.28 42.69
N GLU A 421 10.18 -35.03 43.28
CA GLU A 421 11.51 -35.22 42.69
C GLU A 421 11.35 -35.76 41.25
N PRO A 422 12.18 -35.33 40.27
CA PRO A 422 12.01 -35.70 38.86
C PRO A 422 11.98 -37.23 38.60
N THR A 423 12.68 -37.98 39.45
CA THR A 423 12.70 -39.45 39.40
C THR A 423 11.37 -40.07 39.85
N GLU A 424 10.74 -39.51 40.87
CA GLU A 424 9.42 -39.93 41.36
C GLU A 424 8.32 -39.56 40.37
N TYR A 425 8.39 -38.35 39.80
CA TYR A 425 7.47 -37.90 38.76
C TYR A 425 7.43 -38.86 37.57
N SER A 426 8.61 -39.27 37.07
CA SER A 426 8.73 -40.23 35.96
C SER A 426 8.16 -41.61 36.33
N ARG A 427 8.43 -42.09 37.55
CA ARG A 427 7.92 -43.37 38.05
C ARG A 427 6.39 -43.37 38.15
N ILE A 428 5.80 -42.32 38.73
CA ILE A 428 4.34 -42.18 38.88
C ILE A 428 3.68 -42.09 37.50
N LYS A 429 4.25 -41.27 36.59
CA LYS A 429 3.75 -41.16 35.21
C LYS A 429 3.73 -42.51 34.49
N SER A 430 4.78 -43.32 34.67
CA SER A 430 4.85 -44.68 34.10
C SER A 430 3.77 -45.61 34.67
N ILE A 431 3.51 -45.55 35.98
CA ILE A 431 2.48 -46.36 36.64
C ILE A 431 1.08 -45.96 36.14
N ILE A 432 0.78 -44.66 36.10
CA ILE A 432 -0.50 -44.13 35.63
C ILE A 432 -0.74 -44.53 34.18
N SER A 433 0.24 -44.33 33.30
CA SER A 433 0.12 -44.69 31.88
C SER A 433 -0.18 -46.17 31.68
N LYS A 434 0.50 -47.07 32.43
CA LYS A 434 0.23 -48.51 32.39
C LYS A 434 -1.19 -48.86 32.83
N ASN A 435 -1.68 -48.21 33.89
CA ASN A 435 -3.03 -48.45 34.39
C ASN A 435 -4.10 -47.92 33.43
N VAL A 436 -3.93 -46.73 32.86
CA VAL A 436 -4.84 -46.17 31.85
C VAL A 436 -4.93 -47.09 30.64
N ARG A 437 -3.79 -47.59 30.14
CA ARG A 437 -3.76 -48.55 29.03
C ARG A 437 -4.49 -49.85 29.37
N LYS A 438 -4.34 -50.34 30.61
CA LYS A 438 -5.05 -51.53 31.07
C LYS A 438 -6.57 -51.31 31.13
N ILE A 439 -7.02 -50.15 31.62
CA ILE A 439 -8.46 -49.81 31.66
C ILE A 439 -9.06 -49.86 30.25
N TYR A 440 -8.42 -49.23 29.26
CA TYR A 440 -8.89 -49.30 27.88
C TYR A 440 -8.89 -50.73 27.33
N ALA A 441 -7.84 -51.52 27.62
CA ALA A 441 -7.78 -52.92 27.20
C ALA A 441 -8.89 -53.79 27.84
N ASP A 442 -9.19 -53.58 29.12
CA ASP A 442 -10.26 -54.27 29.85
C ASP A 442 -11.65 -53.91 29.30
N CYS A 443 -11.83 -52.68 28.80
CA CYS A 443 -13.02 -52.25 28.06
C CYS A 443 -13.06 -52.75 26.59
N GLY A 444 -12.10 -53.56 26.15
CA GLY A 444 -12.02 -54.08 24.78
C GLY A 444 -11.42 -53.13 23.76
N LEU A 445 -10.94 -51.95 24.18
CA LEU A 445 -10.29 -50.94 23.35
C LEU A 445 -8.78 -51.19 23.33
N GLY A 446 -8.34 -52.09 22.45
CA GLY A 446 -6.91 -52.36 22.19
C GLY A 446 -6.50 -52.03 20.75
N THR A 447 -5.20 -52.14 20.45
CA THR A 447 -4.64 -51.93 19.09
C THR A 447 -5.22 -52.86 18.01
N ARG A 448 -5.83 -53.99 18.42
CA ARG A 448 -6.60 -54.88 17.53
C ARG A 448 -7.96 -54.27 17.18
N MET A 449 -8.62 -53.61 18.13
CA MET A 449 -9.93 -52.98 17.96
C MET A 449 -9.86 -51.69 17.15
N GLN A 450 -8.80 -50.87 17.30
CA GLN A 450 -8.54 -49.73 16.41
C GLN A 450 -8.46 -50.16 14.93
N ARG A 451 -7.73 -51.25 14.66
CA ARG A 451 -7.63 -51.83 13.31
C ARG A 451 -8.95 -52.40 12.81
N LEU A 452 -9.74 -53.03 13.68
CA LEU A 452 -11.08 -53.53 13.37
C LEU A 452 -12.08 -52.38 13.12
N PHE A 453 -12.01 -51.30 13.88
CA PHE A 453 -12.85 -50.11 13.70
C PHE A 453 -12.57 -49.42 12.36
N MET A 454 -11.29 -49.22 12.03
CA MET A 454 -10.90 -48.69 10.71
C MET A 454 -11.37 -49.60 9.56
N LYS A 455 -11.26 -50.92 9.71
CA LYS A 455 -11.76 -51.88 8.71
C LYS A 455 -13.29 -51.88 8.60
N TRP A 456 -14.01 -51.85 9.72
CA TRP A 456 -15.47 -51.89 9.76
C TRP A 456 -16.11 -50.62 9.15
N ARG A 457 -15.53 -49.44 9.39
CA ARG A 457 -15.98 -48.18 8.78
C ARG A 457 -15.66 -48.09 7.28
N GLN A 458 -14.56 -48.70 6.82
CA GLN A 458 -14.18 -48.72 5.39
C GLN A 458 -14.95 -49.79 4.58
N HIS A 459 -15.28 -50.93 5.20
CA HIS A 459 -16.01 -52.04 4.58
C HIS A 459 -17.00 -52.66 5.57
N PRO A 460 -18.22 -52.10 5.70
CA PRO A 460 -19.23 -52.60 6.65
C PRO A 460 -19.72 -54.04 6.35
N GLU A 461 -19.48 -54.54 5.13
CA GLU A 461 -19.95 -55.83 4.61
C GLU A 461 -19.04 -57.04 4.99
N ASP A 462 -17.78 -56.83 5.43
CA ASP A 462 -16.91 -57.91 5.91
C ASP A 462 -15.98 -57.44 7.07
N PRO A 463 -16.48 -57.47 8.31
CA PRO A 463 -15.73 -57.01 9.49
C PRO A 463 -14.58 -57.94 9.90
N LEU A 464 -14.58 -59.21 9.45
CA LEU A 464 -13.71 -60.27 9.99
C LEU A 464 -12.71 -60.82 8.97
N GLY A 465 -12.82 -60.45 7.69
CA GLY A 465 -11.86 -60.84 6.65
C GLY A 465 -11.77 -62.35 6.50
N GLN A 466 -12.90 -63.04 6.47
CA GLN A 466 -12.94 -64.43 6.03
C GLN A 466 -13.19 -64.43 4.53
N GLY A 467 -12.08 -64.46 3.78
CA GLY A 467 -12.10 -64.55 2.33
C GLY A 467 -12.94 -65.74 1.88
N GLY A 468 -14.05 -65.46 1.19
CA GLY A 468 -14.78 -66.47 0.45
C GLY A 468 -13.91 -66.94 -0.71
N GLU A 469 -13.36 -68.15 -0.58
CA GLU A 469 -13.00 -68.97 -1.74
C GLU A 469 -14.20 -68.99 -2.68
N ARG A 470 -14.09 -68.28 -3.81
CA ARG A 470 -15.03 -68.43 -4.92
C ARG A 470 -14.81 -69.82 -5.52
N SER A 471 -15.56 -70.80 -5.04
CA SER A 471 -15.85 -72.01 -5.79
C SER A 471 -16.66 -71.61 -7.04
N GLY A 472 -16.19 -72.06 -8.19
CA GLY A 472 -16.73 -71.65 -9.48
C GLY A 472 -18.08 -72.28 -9.83
N CYS A 473 -18.84 -71.56 -10.64
CA CYS A 473 -19.50 -72.13 -11.81
C CYS A 473 -19.75 -71.04 -12.88
N PRO A 474 -19.80 -71.42 -14.17
CA PRO A 474 -19.68 -70.52 -15.31
C PRO A 474 -21.04 -69.97 -15.79
N ASP A 475 -20.93 -68.85 -16.50
CA ASP A 475 -21.82 -68.26 -17.50
C ASP A 475 -23.30 -68.70 -17.58
N ALA A 476 -24.17 -67.70 -17.43
CA ALA A 476 -25.33 -67.46 -18.28
C ALA A 476 -25.41 -65.96 -18.61
#